data_AF-A0AAD4R9W5-F1
#
_entry.id   AF-A0AAD4R9W5-F1
#
_cell.length_a   1.000
_cell.length_b   1.000
_cell.length_c   1.000
_cell.angle_alpha   90.00
_cell.angle_beta   90.00
_cell.angle_gamma   90.00
#
_symmetry.space_group_name_H-M   'P 1'
#
loop_
_entity.id
_entity.type
_entity.pdbx_description
1 polymer ?
#
loop_
_entity_poly.entity_id
_entity_poly.type
_entity_poly.pdbx_seq_one_letter_code
_entity_poly.pdbx_strand_id
1 'polypeptide(L)'
;MLIHSRYLSSISLEDPVESRQLLTSHPSRLRMSETEINPVHEFLQKYGWYALTVVIFLLYIYYKFIKPRVDSVRMQAQLRRQKKFDEDLAAAHQADIERARQLLHEQYLEQAREAQLKQEERRRRKQEEHALEAEKVSRLEQRPVAAPKPAPNVVEPLDFIHAKVQSKAVVIFCKSWCAFSRRARQAISRFRLKDENYLIIELDEWKSEKQAEKVQSELRSLTGNKSSPWVFVNGKYIGSADETVAACRNGTVEDWLRDANVEFFS
;
A
#
# COMPACT_ATOMS: atom_id res chain seq x y z
N MET A 1 22.34 59.08 9.75
CA MET A 1 20.97 59.62 9.95
C MET A 1 20.77 59.80 11.43
N LEU A 2 20.87 61.04 11.93
CA LEU A 2 19.73 61.95 12.14
C LEU A 2 18.90 61.47 13.36
N ILE A 3 19.30 61.89 14.57
CA ILE A 3 18.82 63.08 15.30
C ILE A 3 17.37 62.93 15.77
N HIS A 4 17.18 62.91 17.10
CA HIS A 4 16.42 63.89 17.89
C HIS A 4 16.35 63.38 19.35
N SER A 5 16.34 64.17 20.43
CA SER A 5 16.56 65.60 20.66
C SER A 5 16.02 65.87 22.08
N ARG A 6 16.86 66.49 22.93
CA ARG A 6 16.55 67.45 24.01
C ARG A 6 15.61 66.97 25.14
N TYR A 7 15.81 67.30 26.41
CA TYR A 7 15.97 68.62 27.05
C TYR A 7 16.72 68.35 28.39
N LEU A 8 17.83 69.05 28.69
CA LEU A 8 17.89 70.27 29.54
C LEU A 8 17.34 69.99 30.96
N SER A 9 18.05 70.25 32.06
CA SER A 9 18.81 71.46 32.38
C SER A 9 19.44 71.34 33.77
N SER A 10 20.60 72.02 33.95
CA SER A 10 20.97 72.87 35.10
C SER A 10 21.08 72.21 36.49
N ILE A 11 22.15 72.35 37.27
CA ILE A 11 22.88 73.57 37.64
C ILE A 11 24.14 73.15 38.42
N SER A 12 25.24 73.87 38.19
CA SER A 12 26.50 73.81 38.93
C SER A 12 26.36 74.27 40.39
N LEU A 13 27.24 73.79 41.27
CA LEU A 13 28.17 74.61 42.07
C LEU A 13 28.84 73.72 43.13
N GLU A 14 29.96 73.14 42.72
CA GLU A 14 31.10 72.92 43.63
C GLU A 14 31.83 74.26 43.75
N ASP A 15 32.23 74.62 44.97
CA ASP A 15 33.34 75.56 45.18
C ASP A 15 34.07 75.24 46.51
N PRO A 16 35.36 75.61 46.63
CA PRO A 16 36.33 74.88 47.44
C PRO A 16 37.03 75.73 48.54
N VAL A 17 37.70 75.02 49.45
CA VAL A 17 39.08 75.23 49.96
C VAL A 17 39.52 76.61 50.54
N GLU A 18 39.92 76.53 51.82
CA GLU A 18 41.05 77.16 52.53
C GLU A 18 41.14 78.67 52.91
N SER A 19 41.16 78.85 54.24
CA SER A 19 42.26 79.43 55.05
C SER A 19 42.39 80.96 55.22
N ARG A 20 42.37 81.41 56.47
CA ARG A 20 43.55 81.85 57.26
C ARG A 20 43.15 82.57 58.56
N GLN A 21 43.76 82.10 59.67
CA GLN A 21 44.45 82.85 60.74
C GLN A 21 43.64 83.89 61.56
N LEU A 22 43.80 84.09 62.87
CA LEU A 22 44.78 83.71 63.90
C LEU A 22 44.24 84.25 65.26
N LEU A 23 44.88 83.83 66.36
CA LEU A 23 45.02 84.49 67.68
C LEU A 23 44.08 84.12 68.84
N THR A 24 44.70 83.37 69.76
CA THR A 24 44.81 83.59 71.22
C THR A 24 43.56 83.49 72.09
N SER A 25 43.48 82.44 72.90
CA SER A 25 44.00 82.43 74.28
C SER A 25 43.43 81.23 75.04
N HIS A 26 44.31 80.48 75.69
CA HIS A 26 43.96 79.49 76.71
C HIS A 26 43.56 80.27 77.98
N PRO A 27 42.59 79.77 78.78
CA PRO A 27 43.01 78.84 79.83
C PRO A 27 41.94 77.79 80.25
N SER A 28 42.38 76.90 81.13
CA SER A 28 41.56 76.17 82.12
C SER A 28 41.15 74.73 81.77
N ARG A 29 42.15 73.84 81.93
CA ARG A 29 42.06 72.52 82.57
C ARG A 29 40.70 72.23 83.26
N LEU A 30 39.89 71.37 82.64
CA LEU A 30 38.97 70.47 83.33
C LEU A 30 39.39 69.03 83.03
N ARG A 31 39.83 68.38 84.10
CA ARG A 31 40.09 66.95 84.16
C ARG A 31 38.75 66.25 84.40
N MET A 32 38.59 65.08 83.76
CA MET A 32 37.58 64.03 84.00
C MET A 32 36.21 64.21 83.33
N SER A 33 35.85 63.28 82.45
CA SER A 33 34.91 62.19 82.78
C SER A 33 34.83 61.22 81.59
N GLU A 34 34.34 60.02 81.89
CA GLU A 34 34.55 58.79 81.15
C GLU A 34 34.07 58.79 79.70
N THR A 35 34.69 57.89 78.93
CA THR A 35 34.11 57.30 77.73
C THR A 35 32.65 56.91 77.97
N GLU A 36 31.69 57.67 77.46
CA GLU A 36 30.34 57.17 77.26
C GLU A 36 30.38 56.15 76.12
N ILE A 37 30.84 54.94 76.45
CA ILE A 37 30.63 53.77 75.62
C ILE A 37 29.12 53.59 75.61
N ASN A 38 28.49 53.89 74.46
CA ASN A 38 27.08 53.61 74.26
C ASN A 38 26.80 52.18 74.74
N PRO A 39 25.88 51.95 75.68
CA PRO A 39 25.68 50.63 76.29
C PRO A 39 25.39 49.54 75.24
N VAL A 40 24.86 49.95 74.08
CA VAL A 40 24.67 49.10 72.90
C VAL A 40 25.99 48.60 72.30
N HIS A 41 27.03 49.44 72.23
CA HIS A 41 28.33 49.07 71.67
C HIS A 41 29.07 48.06 72.56
N GLU A 42 29.01 48.24 73.88
CA GLU A 42 29.58 47.28 74.84
C GLU A 42 28.87 45.92 74.77
N PHE A 43 27.54 45.94 74.65
CA PHE A 43 26.73 44.73 74.44
C PHE A 43 27.08 44.03 73.12
N LEU A 44 27.31 44.80 72.05
CA LEU A 44 27.69 44.24 70.74
C LEU A 44 29.10 43.64 70.74
N GLN A 45 30.06 44.27 71.40
CA GLN A 45 31.41 43.70 71.56
C GLN A 45 31.39 42.42 72.40
N LYS A 46 30.49 42.32 73.39
CA LYS A 46 30.40 41.13 74.24
C LYS A 46 29.57 40.01 73.63
N TYR A 47 28.49 40.31 72.90
CA TYR A 47 27.54 39.32 72.41
C TYR A 47 27.40 39.20 70.88
N GLY A 48 28.05 40.06 70.10
CA GLY A 48 27.93 40.08 68.63
C GLY A 48 28.36 38.78 67.94
N TRP A 49 29.44 38.16 68.41
CA TRP A 49 29.89 36.82 68.03
C TRP A 49 28.83 35.74 68.22
N TYR A 50 28.10 35.73 69.36
CA TYR A 50 27.04 34.74 69.57
C TYR A 50 25.91 34.92 68.55
N ALA A 51 25.51 36.15 68.27
CA ALA A 51 24.51 36.43 67.24
C ALA A 51 24.97 35.94 65.85
N LEU A 52 26.24 36.18 65.47
CA LEU A 52 26.81 35.67 64.23
C LEU A 52 26.83 34.14 64.18
N THR A 53 27.24 33.46 65.27
CA THR A 53 27.27 31.99 65.31
C THR A 53 25.87 31.37 65.20
N VAL A 54 24.86 31.99 65.81
CA VAL A 54 23.46 31.55 65.70
C VAL A 54 22.95 31.73 64.27
N VAL A 55 23.23 32.87 63.64
CA VAL A 55 22.83 33.11 62.23
C VAL A 55 23.53 32.12 61.30
N ILE A 56 24.83 31.90 61.46
CA ILE A 56 25.60 30.92 60.67
C ILE A 56 25.05 29.51 60.89
N PHE A 57 24.72 29.13 62.13
CA PHE A 57 24.15 27.83 62.45
C PHE A 57 22.75 27.63 61.85
N LEU A 58 21.89 28.66 61.90
CA LEU A 58 20.58 28.64 61.25
C LEU A 58 20.69 28.55 59.73
N LEU A 59 21.63 29.29 59.11
CA LEU A 59 21.92 29.17 57.69
C LEU A 59 22.45 27.77 57.36
N TYR A 60 23.32 27.20 58.19
CA TYR A 60 23.82 25.84 58.02
C TYR A 60 22.68 24.82 58.07
N ILE A 61 21.78 24.90 59.07
CA ILE A 61 20.61 24.02 59.15
C ILE A 61 19.70 24.21 57.93
N TYR A 62 19.45 25.45 57.52
CA TYR A 62 18.63 25.77 56.37
C TYR A 62 19.20 25.19 55.08
N TYR A 63 20.48 25.43 54.78
CA TYR A 63 21.13 24.94 53.57
C TYR A 63 21.33 23.41 53.59
N LYS A 64 21.63 22.83 54.75
CA LYS A 64 21.92 21.40 54.87
C LYS A 64 20.68 20.52 54.91
N PHE A 65 19.60 20.97 55.57
CA PHE A 65 18.43 20.12 55.82
C PHE A 65 17.15 20.60 55.13
N ILE A 66 16.87 21.91 55.16
CA ILE A 66 15.59 22.45 54.68
C ILE A 66 15.60 22.60 53.15
N LYS A 67 16.64 23.24 52.60
CA LYS A 67 16.79 23.46 51.15
C LYS A 67 16.71 22.16 50.32
N PRO A 68 17.48 21.08 50.60
CA PRO A 68 17.42 19.87 49.79
C PRO A 68 16.05 19.17 49.86
N ARG A 69 15.36 19.23 51.00
CA ARG A 69 13.99 18.71 51.15
C ARG A 69 13.02 19.49 50.26
N VAL A 70 13.03 20.83 50.33
CA VAL A 70 12.13 21.68 49.53
C VAL A 70 12.43 21.54 48.04
N ASP A 71 13.71 21.51 47.66
CA ASP A 71 14.12 21.37 46.26
C ASP A 71 13.72 20.00 45.71
N SER A 72 13.90 18.91 46.46
CA SER A 72 13.47 17.56 46.03
C SER A 72 11.95 17.47 45.79
N VAL A 73 11.13 18.11 46.63
CA VAL A 73 9.66 18.13 46.46
C VAL A 73 9.27 18.96 45.24
N ARG A 74 9.89 20.13 45.03
CA ARG A 74 9.64 20.97 43.85
C ARG A 74 10.04 20.26 42.55
N MET A 75 11.21 19.61 42.54
CA MET A 75 11.68 18.85 41.39
C MET A 75 10.77 17.66 41.08
N GLN A 76 10.34 16.91 42.09
CA GLN A 76 9.38 15.82 41.90
C GLN A 76 8.03 16.33 41.35
N ALA A 77 7.55 17.47 41.81
CA ALA A 77 6.32 18.07 41.29
C ALA A 77 6.46 18.49 39.82
N GLN A 78 7.60 19.05 39.41
CA GLN A 78 7.88 19.41 38.02
C GLN A 78 7.99 18.17 37.11
N LEU A 79 8.73 17.15 37.54
CA LEU A 79 8.85 15.89 36.80
C LEU A 79 7.50 15.20 36.61
N ARG A 80 6.65 15.17 37.64
CA ARG A 80 5.29 14.63 37.52
C ARG A 80 4.44 15.40 36.52
N ARG A 81 4.55 16.74 36.49
CA ARG A 81 3.83 17.57 35.51
C ARG A 81 4.30 17.31 34.08
N GLN A 82 5.61 17.22 33.87
CA GLN A 82 6.18 16.89 32.56
C GLN A 82 5.74 15.49 32.11
N LYS A 83 5.91 14.47 32.95
CA LYS A 83 5.47 13.09 32.64
C LYS A 83 3.98 13.02 32.31
N LYS A 84 3.14 13.71 33.09
CA LYS A 84 1.71 13.77 32.82
C LYS A 84 1.43 14.43 31.47
N PHE A 85 2.10 15.53 31.16
CA PHE A 85 1.95 16.19 29.86
C PHE A 85 2.38 15.28 28.70
N ASP A 86 3.51 14.59 28.82
CA ASP A 86 4.01 13.65 27.81
C ASP A 86 3.06 12.45 27.64
N GLU A 87 2.51 11.95 28.74
CA GLU A 87 1.51 10.86 28.75
C GLU A 87 0.19 11.30 28.12
N ASP A 88 -0.32 12.49 28.47
CA ASP A 88 -1.53 13.08 27.88
C ASP A 88 -1.33 13.30 26.36
N LEU A 89 -0.15 13.77 25.94
CA LEU A 89 0.21 13.95 24.53
C LEU A 89 0.27 12.61 23.79
N ALA A 90 0.88 11.59 24.38
CA ALA A 90 0.94 10.25 23.81
C ALA A 90 -0.45 9.62 23.68
N ALA A 91 -1.30 9.77 24.70
CA ALA A 91 -2.67 9.30 24.68
C ALA A 91 -3.51 10.00 23.60
N ALA A 92 -3.35 11.31 23.43
CA ALA A 92 -4.02 12.07 22.36
C ALA A 92 -3.61 11.56 20.97
N HIS A 93 -2.31 11.37 20.75
CA HIS A 93 -1.79 10.84 19.48
C HIS A 93 -2.27 9.41 19.21
N GLN A 94 -2.34 8.56 20.23
CA GLN A 94 -2.91 7.21 20.11
C GLN A 94 -4.39 7.27 19.72
N ALA A 95 -5.17 8.15 20.35
CA ALA A 95 -6.58 8.33 20.01
C ALA A 95 -6.78 8.84 18.57
N ASP A 96 -5.89 9.71 18.06
CA ASP A 96 -5.91 10.14 16.65
C ASP A 96 -5.62 8.98 15.69
N ILE A 97 -4.63 8.14 16.01
CA ILE A 97 -4.32 6.93 15.21
C ILE A 97 -5.51 5.97 15.20
N GLU A 98 -6.14 5.73 16.34
CA GLU A 98 -7.30 4.82 16.44
C GLU A 98 -8.48 5.34 15.63
N ARG A 99 -8.78 6.65 15.71
CA ARG A 99 -9.79 7.29 14.86
C ARG A 99 -9.47 7.15 13.37
N ALA A 100 -8.22 7.38 12.97
CA ALA A 100 -7.80 7.19 11.58
C ALA A 100 -7.97 5.74 11.11
N ARG A 101 -7.65 4.76 11.96
CA ARG A 101 -7.86 3.33 11.67
C ARG A 101 -9.33 2.98 11.54
N GLN A 102 -10.19 3.52 12.40
CA GLN A 102 -11.65 3.29 12.35
C GLN A 102 -12.24 3.84 11.05
N LEU A 103 -11.91 5.08 10.68
CA LEU A 103 -12.36 5.68 9.42
C LEU A 103 -11.89 4.88 8.21
N LEU A 104 -10.63 4.44 8.20
CA LEU A 104 -10.11 3.60 7.12
C LEU A 104 -10.84 2.25 7.05
N HIS A 105 -11.14 1.66 8.20
CA HIS A 105 -11.90 0.41 8.27
C HIS A 105 -13.33 0.59 7.74
N GLU A 106 -14.01 1.66 8.12
CA GLU A 106 -15.35 2.00 7.62
C GLU A 106 -15.36 2.22 6.11
N GLN A 107 -14.39 2.97 5.57
CA GLN A 107 -14.22 3.15 4.13
C GLN A 107 -14.04 1.81 3.41
N TYR A 108 -13.23 0.90 3.98
CA TYR A 108 -13.02 -0.42 3.41
C TYR A 108 -14.31 -1.26 3.41
N LEU A 109 -15.07 -1.21 4.51
CA LEU A 109 -16.36 -1.88 4.61
C LEU A 109 -17.37 -1.33 3.60
N GLU A 110 -17.43 -0.02 3.41
CA GLU A 110 -18.30 0.60 2.40
C GLU A 110 -17.91 0.17 0.98
N GLN A 111 -16.62 0.21 0.64
CA GLN A 111 -16.12 -0.28 -0.65
C GLN A 111 -16.44 -1.76 -0.87
N ALA A 112 -16.30 -2.58 0.16
CA ALA A 112 -16.64 -4.00 0.11
C ALA A 112 -18.15 -4.21 -0.11
N ARG A 113 -19.02 -3.47 0.58
CA ARG A 113 -20.48 -3.51 0.37
C ARG A 113 -20.85 -3.09 -1.04
N GLU A 114 -20.29 -1.99 -1.55
CA GLU A 114 -20.52 -1.54 -2.92
C GLU A 114 -20.09 -2.59 -3.95
N ALA A 115 -18.93 -3.22 -3.75
CA ALA A 115 -18.43 -4.27 -4.63
C ALA A 115 -19.38 -5.48 -4.62
N GLN A 116 -19.90 -5.87 -3.46
CA GLN A 116 -20.88 -6.94 -3.32
C GLN A 116 -22.20 -6.61 -4.03
N LEU A 117 -22.74 -5.40 -3.84
CA LEU A 117 -23.95 -4.94 -4.53
C LEU A 117 -23.77 -4.93 -6.06
N LYS A 118 -22.64 -4.40 -6.55
CA LYS A 118 -22.29 -4.43 -7.99
C LYS A 118 -22.18 -5.86 -8.51
N GLN A 119 -21.64 -6.79 -7.71
CA GLN A 119 -21.54 -8.19 -8.08
C GLN A 119 -22.91 -8.88 -8.11
N GLU A 120 -23.78 -8.58 -7.14
CA GLU A 120 -25.15 -9.10 -7.08
C GLU A 120 -26.00 -8.55 -8.23
N GLU A 121 -25.94 -7.26 -8.53
CA GLU A 121 -26.61 -6.66 -9.69
C GLU A 121 -26.16 -7.30 -11.00
N ARG A 122 -24.84 -7.50 -11.18
CA ARG A 122 -24.30 -8.20 -12.35
C ARG A 122 -24.83 -9.63 -12.43
N ARG A 123 -24.92 -10.34 -11.30
CA ARG A 123 -25.44 -11.70 -11.25
C ARG A 123 -26.94 -11.74 -11.58
N ARG A 124 -27.70 -10.77 -11.08
CA ARG A 124 -29.13 -10.61 -11.38
C ARG A 124 -29.36 -10.28 -12.85
N ARG A 125 -28.62 -9.34 -13.43
CA ARG A 125 -28.70 -9.02 -14.87
C ARG A 125 -28.40 -10.25 -15.73
N LYS A 126 -27.36 -11.01 -15.40
CA LYS A 126 -27.07 -12.28 -16.09
C LYS A 126 -28.21 -13.29 -15.93
N GLN A 127 -28.80 -13.41 -14.75
CA GLN A 127 -29.96 -14.29 -14.52
C GLN A 127 -31.19 -13.84 -15.31
N GLU A 128 -31.48 -12.55 -15.36
CA GLU A 128 -32.57 -11.97 -16.16
C GLU A 128 -32.31 -12.14 -17.67
N GLU A 129 -31.07 -11.95 -18.13
CA GLU A 129 -30.66 -12.22 -19.51
C GLU A 129 -30.85 -13.70 -19.86
N HIS A 130 -30.36 -14.61 -19.02
CA HIS A 130 -30.55 -16.05 -19.21
C HIS A 130 -32.03 -16.46 -19.16
N ALA A 131 -32.84 -15.84 -18.29
CA ALA A 131 -34.28 -16.10 -18.21
C ALA A 131 -35.02 -15.60 -19.46
N LEU A 132 -34.69 -14.39 -19.94
CA LEU A 132 -35.24 -13.83 -21.18
C LEU A 132 -34.82 -14.67 -22.40
N GLU A 133 -33.58 -15.15 -22.42
CA GLU A 133 -33.08 -16.04 -23.47
C GLU A 133 -33.81 -17.39 -23.44
N ALA A 134 -34.00 -17.98 -22.26
CA ALA A 134 -34.79 -19.21 -22.10
C ALA A 134 -36.26 -19.02 -22.53
N GLU A 135 -36.89 -17.90 -22.18
CA GLU A 135 -38.26 -17.58 -22.61
C GLU A 135 -38.34 -17.38 -24.14
N LYS A 136 -37.34 -16.73 -24.74
CA LYS A 136 -37.25 -16.60 -26.21
C LYS A 136 -37.15 -17.97 -26.87
N VAL A 137 -36.31 -18.86 -26.35
CA VAL A 137 -36.17 -20.23 -26.85
C VAL A 137 -37.50 -20.99 -26.74
N SER A 138 -38.15 -20.99 -25.58
CA SER A 138 -39.44 -21.68 -25.40
C SER A 138 -40.55 -21.11 -26.30
N ARG A 139 -40.57 -19.78 -26.51
CA ARG A 139 -41.52 -19.14 -27.43
C ARG A 139 -41.27 -19.52 -28.89
N LEU A 140 -40.00 -19.70 -29.29
CA LEU A 140 -39.63 -20.17 -30.62
C LEU A 140 -40.04 -21.64 -30.82
N GLU A 141 -39.87 -22.49 -29.82
CA GLU A 141 -40.31 -23.90 -29.84
C GLU A 141 -41.83 -24.05 -29.93
N GLN A 142 -42.59 -23.15 -29.32
CA GLN A 142 -44.07 -23.18 -29.33
C GLN A 142 -44.70 -22.56 -30.59
N ARG A 143 -43.92 -21.96 -31.51
CA ARG A 143 -44.49 -21.45 -32.77
C ARG A 143 -44.97 -22.62 -33.62
N PRO A 144 -46.21 -22.58 -34.17
CA PRO A 144 -46.69 -23.63 -35.05
C PRO A 144 -45.70 -23.78 -36.21
N VAL A 145 -45.12 -24.97 -36.31
CA VAL A 145 -44.17 -25.33 -37.36
C VAL A 145 -44.96 -25.31 -38.66
N ALA A 146 -44.89 -24.19 -39.39
CA ALA A 146 -45.18 -24.20 -40.81
C ALA A 146 -44.29 -25.29 -41.42
N ALA A 147 -44.91 -26.22 -42.15
CA ALA A 147 -44.24 -27.35 -42.80
C ALA A 147 -42.87 -26.90 -43.36
N PRO A 148 -41.79 -27.67 -43.11
CA PRO A 148 -40.44 -27.20 -43.33
C PRO A 148 -40.27 -26.81 -44.81
N LYS A 149 -40.22 -25.50 -45.07
CA LYS A 149 -39.56 -25.00 -46.27
C LYS A 149 -38.09 -25.37 -46.12
N PRO A 150 -37.47 -26.01 -47.13
CA PRO A 150 -36.10 -26.48 -47.02
C PRO A 150 -35.19 -25.30 -46.67
N ALA A 151 -34.61 -25.37 -45.47
CA ALA A 151 -33.68 -24.37 -44.97
C ALA A 151 -32.35 -24.48 -45.74
N PRO A 152 -31.69 -23.36 -46.05
CA PRO A 152 -30.38 -23.38 -46.67
C PRO A 152 -29.33 -23.86 -45.65
N ASN A 153 -28.65 -24.97 -45.98
CA ASN A 153 -27.44 -25.55 -45.37
C ASN A 153 -26.87 -24.80 -44.15
N VAL A 154 -27.27 -25.20 -42.94
CA VAL A 154 -26.53 -24.92 -41.71
C VAL A 154 -25.63 -26.13 -41.46
N VAL A 155 -24.31 -25.97 -41.64
CA VAL A 155 -23.36 -27.04 -41.34
C VAL A 155 -23.19 -27.09 -39.83
N GLU A 156 -23.55 -28.21 -39.21
CA GLU A 156 -23.33 -28.42 -37.77
C GLU A 156 -21.81 -28.43 -37.48
N PRO A 157 -21.33 -27.78 -36.38
CA PRO A 157 -19.91 -27.66 -36.10
C PRO A 157 -19.17 -29.00 -35.97
N LEU A 158 -19.87 -30.02 -35.46
CA LEU A 158 -19.35 -31.38 -35.33
C LEU A 158 -19.12 -32.02 -36.71
N ASP A 159 -20.10 -31.89 -37.61
CA ASP A 159 -19.99 -32.38 -39.00
C ASP A 159 -18.84 -31.69 -39.74
N PHE A 160 -18.64 -30.39 -39.50
CA PHE A 160 -17.49 -29.67 -40.04
C PHE A 160 -16.16 -30.26 -39.56
N ILE A 161 -16.02 -30.53 -38.25
CA ILE A 161 -14.79 -31.10 -37.69
C ILE A 161 -14.54 -32.48 -38.31
N HIS A 162 -15.54 -33.37 -38.31
CA HIS A 162 -15.41 -34.70 -38.89
C HIS A 162 -15.07 -34.65 -40.39
N ALA A 163 -15.77 -33.81 -41.16
CA ALA A 163 -15.50 -33.64 -42.58
C ALA A 163 -14.07 -33.18 -42.84
N LYS A 164 -13.54 -32.24 -42.04
CA LYS A 164 -12.16 -31.78 -42.17
C LYS A 164 -11.16 -32.86 -41.77
N VAL A 165 -11.36 -33.49 -40.61
CA VAL A 165 -10.50 -34.56 -40.08
C VAL A 165 -10.44 -35.77 -41.02
N GLN A 166 -11.52 -36.08 -41.73
CA GLN A 166 -11.57 -37.16 -42.73
C GLN A 166 -11.04 -36.72 -44.11
N SER A 167 -11.03 -35.42 -44.42
CA SER A 167 -10.63 -34.94 -45.74
C SER A 167 -9.13 -35.00 -46.01
N LYS A 168 -8.29 -35.09 -44.97
CA LYS A 168 -6.83 -34.99 -45.05
C LYS A 168 -6.19 -35.91 -44.02
N ALA A 169 -5.02 -36.44 -44.36
CA ALA A 169 -4.27 -37.31 -43.47
C ALA A 169 -3.85 -36.61 -42.18
N VAL A 170 -3.48 -35.32 -42.25
CA VAL A 170 -3.13 -34.52 -41.08
C VAL A 170 -3.93 -33.22 -41.06
N VAL A 171 -4.62 -32.99 -39.95
CA VAL A 171 -5.41 -31.77 -39.73
C VAL A 171 -5.03 -31.14 -38.40
N ILE A 172 -4.74 -29.84 -38.42
CA ILE A 172 -4.36 -29.07 -37.24
C ILE A 172 -5.33 -27.91 -37.06
N PHE A 173 -6.15 -27.97 -36.02
CA PHE A 173 -6.94 -26.83 -35.57
C PHE A 173 -6.14 -26.00 -34.57
N CYS A 174 -5.99 -24.72 -34.83
CA CYS A 174 -5.11 -23.87 -34.04
C CYS A 174 -5.50 -22.39 -34.04
N LYS A 175 -4.64 -21.59 -33.38
CA LYS A 175 -4.64 -20.13 -33.46
C LYS A 175 -3.33 -19.66 -34.07
N SER A 176 -3.38 -18.69 -34.98
CA SER A 176 -2.23 -18.28 -35.79
C SER A 176 -1.08 -17.71 -34.94
N TRP A 177 -1.41 -16.97 -33.89
CA TRP A 177 -0.45 -16.35 -32.95
C TRP A 177 0.15 -17.28 -31.88
N CYS A 178 -0.35 -18.52 -31.72
CA CYS A 178 0.02 -19.37 -30.59
C CYS A 178 1.37 -20.08 -30.79
N ALA A 179 2.29 -19.92 -29.81
CA ALA A 179 3.61 -20.55 -29.84
C ALA A 179 3.58 -22.08 -29.84
N PHE A 180 2.66 -22.69 -29.08
CA PHE A 180 2.50 -24.15 -29.04
C PHE A 180 2.04 -24.71 -30.39
N SER A 181 1.13 -24.02 -31.08
CA SER A 181 0.69 -24.37 -32.42
C SER A 181 1.85 -24.36 -33.42
N ARG A 182 2.72 -23.35 -33.36
CA ARG A 182 3.94 -23.31 -34.21
C ARG A 182 4.83 -24.52 -33.99
N ARG A 183 5.01 -24.94 -32.73
CA ARG A 183 5.83 -26.12 -32.40
C ARG A 183 5.24 -27.41 -32.94
N ALA A 184 3.92 -27.61 -32.83
CA ALA A 184 3.24 -28.77 -33.42
C ALA A 184 3.37 -28.80 -34.95
N ARG A 185 3.14 -27.65 -35.62
CA ARG A 185 3.33 -27.52 -37.07
C ARG A 185 4.76 -27.84 -37.51
N GLN A 186 5.75 -27.35 -36.77
CA GLN A 186 7.16 -27.62 -37.06
C GLN A 186 7.53 -29.10 -36.88
N ALA A 187 6.95 -29.78 -35.89
CA ALA A 187 7.15 -31.21 -35.70
C ALA A 187 6.60 -32.01 -36.90
N ILE A 188 5.37 -31.70 -37.31
CA ILE A 188 4.73 -32.35 -38.46
C ILE A 188 5.42 -32.01 -39.80
N SER A 189 5.94 -30.79 -39.97
CA SER A 189 6.59 -30.39 -41.24
C SER A 189 7.81 -31.23 -41.60
N ARG A 190 8.39 -31.95 -40.63
CA ARG A 190 9.51 -32.88 -40.86
C ARG A 190 9.14 -33.97 -41.87
N PHE A 191 7.86 -34.38 -41.89
CA PHE A 191 7.35 -35.43 -42.77
C PHE A 191 7.20 -35.02 -44.24
N ARG A 192 7.38 -33.71 -44.56
CA ARG A 192 7.27 -33.15 -45.92
C ARG A 192 6.03 -33.65 -46.68
N LEU A 193 4.90 -33.66 -45.98
CA LEU A 193 3.61 -34.05 -46.55
C LEU A 193 3.25 -33.12 -47.71
N LYS A 194 2.68 -33.69 -48.77
CA LYS A 194 2.08 -32.92 -49.86
C LYS A 194 0.88 -32.12 -49.32
N ASP A 195 0.60 -30.95 -49.89
CA ASP A 195 -0.55 -30.09 -49.50
C ASP A 195 -1.90 -30.80 -49.61
N GLU A 196 -1.99 -31.84 -50.43
CA GLU A 196 -3.18 -32.67 -50.54
C GLU A 196 -3.45 -33.53 -49.29
N ASN A 197 -2.47 -33.74 -48.42
CA ASN A 197 -2.54 -34.59 -47.22
C ASN A 197 -2.41 -33.81 -45.90
N TYR A 198 -2.22 -32.49 -45.96
CA TYR A 198 -1.99 -31.64 -44.80
C TYR A 198 -2.91 -30.43 -44.81
N LEU A 199 -3.51 -30.11 -43.66
CA LEU A 199 -4.40 -28.96 -43.51
C LEU A 199 -4.25 -28.28 -42.15
N ILE A 200 -4.07 -26.97 -42.18
CA ILE A 200 -4.09 -26.11 -40.99
C ILE A 200 -5.38 -25.28 -41.04
N ILE A 201 -6.10 -25.24 -39.92
CA ILE A 201 -7.30 -24.42 -39.72
C ILE A 201 -7.02 -23.45 -38.59
N GLU A 202 -6.90 -22.17 -38.92
CA GLU A 202 -6.66 -21.09 -37.97
C GLU A 202 -8.00 -20.46 -37.59
N LEU A 203 -8.53 -20.85 -36.42
CA LEU A 203 -9.90 -20.53 -36.00
C LEU A 203 -10.06 -19.05 -35.61
N ASP A 204 -8.97 -18.38 -35.24
CA ASP A 204 -8.94 -16.95 -34.92
C ASP A 204 -9.02 -16.04 -36.16
N GLU A 205 -8.78 -16.58 -37.36
CA GLU A 205 -8.87 -15.82 -38.62
C GLU A 205 -10.25 -15.93 -39.29
N TRP A 206 -11.19 -16.66 -38.67
CA TRP A 206 -12.53 -16.83 -39.21
C TRP A 206 -13.35 -15.55 -39.10
N LYS A 207 -14.05 -15.19 -40.18
CA LYS A 207 -14.92 -14.00 -40.22
C LYS A 207 -16.03 -14.03 -39.16
N SER A 208 -16.50 -15.22 -38.79
CA SER A 208 -17.54 -15.39 -37.77
C SER A 208 -16.94 -15.95 -36.49
N GLU A 209 -16.66 -15.06 -35.54
CA GLU A 209 -16.17 -15.41 -34.20
C GLU A 209 -17.10 -16.43 -33.52
N LYS A 210 -18.42 -16.23 -33.64
CA LYS A 210 -19.42 -17.16 -33.11
C LYS A 210 -19.32 -18.58 -33.68
N GLN A 211 -19.01 -18.74 -34.98
CA GLN A 211 -18.80 -20.07 -35.56
C GLN A 211 -17.48 -20.68 -35.09
N ALA A 212 -16.42 -19.88 -35.02
CA ALA A 212 -15.13 -20.32 -34.49
C ALA A 212 -15.22 -20.78 -33.03
N GLU A 213 -15.96 -20.06 -32.19
CA GLU A 213 -16.22 -20.44 -30.79
C GLU A 213 -16.99 -21.76 -30.68
N LYS A 214 -18.01 -21.97 -31.53
CA LYS A 214 -18.73 -23.25 -31.59
C LYS A 214 -17.80 -24.41 -31.93
N VAL A 215 -16.99 -24.27 -32.98
CA VAL A 215 -16.00 -25.30 -33.37
C VAL A 215 -14.98 -25.53 -32.25
N GLN A 216 -14.49 -24.47 -31.59
CA GLN A 216 -13.60 -24.61 -30.43
C GLN A 216 -14.27 -25.35 -29.26
N SER A 217 -15.55 -25.07 -28.99
CA SER A 217 -16.31 -25.74 -27.95
C SER A 217 -16.44 -27.24 -28.24
N GLU A 218 -16.80 -27.60 -29.47
CA GLU A 218 -16.87 -29.00 -29.89
C GLU A 218 -15.51 -29.70 -29.83
N LEU A 219 -14.44 -29.06 -30.30
CA LEU A 219 -13.08 -29.62 -30.20
C LEU A 219 -12.67 -29.89 -28.74
N ARG A 220 -13.02 -29.00 -27.80
CA ARG A 220 -12.76 -29.20 -26.37
C ARG A 220 -13.57 -30.38 -25.81
N SER A 221 -14.82 -30.51 -26.23
CA SER A 221 -15.69 -31.62 -25.83
C SER A 221 -15.17 -32.97 -26.34
N LEU A 222 -14.82 -33.04 -27.63
CA LEU A 222 -14.32 -34.25 -28.29
C LEU A 222 -12.97 -34.72 -27.77
N THR A 223 -12.07 -33.79 -27.48
CA THR A 223 -10.67 -34.11 -27.15
C THR A 223 -10.36 -34.10 -25.66
N GLY A 224 -11.24 -33.50 -24.84
CA GLY A 224 -10.97 -33.21 -23.42
C GLY A 224 -9.91 -32.13 -23.19
N ASN A 225 -9.24 -31.64 -24.25
CA ASN A 225 -8.18 -30.65 -24.14
C ASN A 225 -8.73 -29.23 -24.32
N LYS A 226 -8.44 -28.36 -23.35
CA LYS A 226 -8.98 -26.99 -23.29
C LYS A 226 -8.32 -26.03 -24.29
N SER A 227 -7.11 -26.33 -24.75
CA SER A 227 -6.26 -25.39 -25.47
C SER A 227 -5.76 -25.96 -26.79
N SER A 228 -5.74 -25.12 -27.82
CA SER A 228 -5.11 -25.42 -29.11
C SER A 228 -3.58 -25.58 -28.95
N PRO A 229 -2.90 -26.37 -29.79
CA PRO A 229 -3.41 -27.01 -31.01
C PRO A 229 -4.16 -28.33 -30.74
N TRP A 230 -5.19 -28.60 -31.54
CA TRP A 230 -5.80 -29.92 -31.63
C TRP A 230 -5.35 -30.58 -32.94
N VAL A 231 -4.48 -31.59 -32.82
CA VAL A 231 -3.87 -32.26 -33.97
C VAL A 231 -4.53 -33.61 -34.19
N PHE A 232 -4.86 -33.89 -35.44
CA PHE A 232 -5.43 -35.15 -35.89
C PHE A 232 -4.55 -35.75 -36.98
N VAL A 233 -4.27 -37.05 -36.89
CA VAL A 233 -3.54 -37.80 -37.90
C VAL A 233 -4.33 -39.07 -38.21
N ASN A 234 -4.60 -39.31 -39.50
CA ASN A 234 -5.43 -40.41 -40.00
C ASN A 234 -6.78 -40.53 -39.26
N GLY A 235 -7.48 -39.40 -39.09
CA GLY A 235 -8.75 -39.37 -38.37
C GLY A 235 -8.68 -39.49 -36.85
N LYS A 236 -7.50 -39.82 -36.28
CA LYS A 236 -7.30 -40.05 -34.83
C LYS A 236 -6.74 -38.79 -34.17
N TYR A 237 -7.25 -38.47 -32.98
CA TYR A 237 -6.71 -37.37 -32.18
C TYR A 237 -5.39 -37.77 -31.53
N ILE A 238 -4.33 -36.99 -31.77
CA ILE A 238 -3.00 -37.27 -31.22
C ILE A 238 -2.74 -36.53 -29.90
N GLY A 239 -3.32 -35.32 -29.76
CA GLY A 239 -3.11 -34.49 -28.59
C GLY A 239 -2.77 -33.03 -28.86
N SER A 240 -2.21 -32.42 -27.83
CA SER A 240 -1.60 -31.09 -27.75
C SER A 240 -0.24 -31.03 -28.45
N ALA A 241 0.42 -29.88 -28.37
CA ALA A 241 1.74 -29.69 -28.96
C ALA A 241 2.81 -30.62 -28.37
N ASP A 242 2.81 -30.89 -27.06
CA ASP A 242 3.79 -31.78 -26.43
C ASP A 242 3.58 -33.23 -26.87
N GLU A 243 2.33 -33.68 -26.85
CA GLU A 243 1.95 -35.04 -27.28
C GLU A 243 2.24 -35.25 -28.76
N THR A 244 1.96 -34.25 -29.61
CA THR A 244 2.31 -34.29 -31.04
C THR A 244 3.82 -34.44 -31.23
N VAL A 245 4.63 -33.64 -30.53
CA VAL A 245 6.10 -33.72 -30.63
C VAL A 245 6.61 -35.07 -30.14
N ALA A 246 6.06 -35.60 -29.05
CA ALA A 246 6.41 -36.93 -28.54
C ALA A 246 6.05 -38.03 -29.54
N ALA A 247 4.87 -37.95 -30.16
CA ALA A 247 4.39 -38.89 -31.15
C ALA A 247 5.19 -38.86 -32.47
N CYS A 248 5.69 -37.68 -32.87
CA CYS A 248 6.65 -37.57 -33.98
C CYS A 248 8.02 -38.19 -33.65
N ARG A 249 8.40 -38.25 -32.37
CA ARG A 249 9.72 -38.76 -31.96
C ARG A 249 9.72 -40.28 -31.78
N ASN A 250 8.60 -40.84 -31.37
CA ASN A 250 8.48 -42.26 -31.06
C ASN A 250 7.95 -43.11 -32.23
N GLY A 251 7.73 -42.52 -33.41
CA GLY A 251 7.27 -43.23 -34.61
C GLY A 251 5.76 -43.33 -34.78
N THR A 252 4.96 -42.84 -33.82
CA THR A 252 3.49 -43.01 -33.85
C THR A 252 2.87 -42.30 -35.05
N VAL A 253 3.38 -41.11 -35.40
CA VAL A 253 2.86 -40.34 -36.54
C VAL A 253 3.17 -41.07 -37.85
N GLU A 254 4.38 -41.59 -37.99
CA GLU A 254 4.82 -42.37 -39.15
C GLU A 254 3.94 -43.59 -39.37
N ASP A 255 3.64 -44.33 -38.30
CA ASP A 255 2.78 -45.50 -38.36
C ASP A 255 1.35 -45.11 -38.79
N TRP A 256 0.78 -44.04 -38.24
CA TRP A 256 -0.56 -43.61 -38.63
C TRP A 256 -0.61 -43.04 -40.06
N LEU A 257 0.47 -42.44 -40.55
CA LEU A 257 0.58 -42.00 -41.94
C LEU A 257 0.70 -43.19 -42.90
N ARG A 258 1.41 -44.26 -42.52
CA ARG A 258 1.44 -45.52 -43.27
C ARG A 258 0.08 -46.17 -43.32
N ASP A 259 -0.64 -46.21 -42.20
CA ASP A 259 -2.02 -46.71 -42.13
C ASP A 259 -2.98 -45.92 -43.04
N ALA A 260 -2.70 -44.64 -43.25
CA ALA A 260 -3.47 -43.77 -44.16
C ALA A 260 -3.08 -43.94 -45.63
N ASN A 261 -2.08 -44.78 -45.95
CA ASN A 261 -1.49 -44.94 -47.28
C ASN A 261 -1.00 -43.60 -47.88
N VAL A 262 -0.32 -42.79 -47.05
CA VAL A 262 0.17 -41.47 -47.42
C VAL A 262 1.69 -41.53 -47.64
N GLU A 263 2.17 -40.95 -48.74
CA GLU A 263 3.60 -40.76 -48.97
C GLU A 263 4.15 -39.63 -48.08
N PHE A 264 5.21 -39.94 -47.33
CA PHE A 264 5.92 -38.98 -46.48
C PHE A 264 7.42 -39.26 -46.44
N PHE A 265 8.20 -38.29 -45.96
CA PHE A 265 9.65 -38.39 -45.80
C PHE A 265 9.99 -38.35 -44.31
N SER A 266 10.53 -39.43 -43.74
CA SER A 266 10.97 -39.46 -42.33
C SER A 266 12.44 -39.06 -42.16
#